data_AF-A0A349CZS2-F1
#
_entry.id   AF-A0A349CZS2-F1
#
_cell.length_a   1.000
_cell.length_b   1.000
_cell.length_c   1.000
_cell.angle_alpha   90.00
_cell.angle_beta   90.00
_cell.angle_gamma   90.00
#
_symmetry.space_group_name_H-M   'P 1'
#
loop_
_entity.id
_entity.type
_entity.pdbx_description
1 polymer ?
#
loop_
_entity_poly.entity_id
_entity_poly.type
_entity_poly.pdbx_seq_one_letter_code
_entity_poly.pdbx_strand_id
1 'polypeptide(L)'
;MNKPRLYSGMQPSADSLQIGNYIGALMQWRDLQESYQAFFSVVDLHALTQPNDPAELRAKTRRTAAQYIAAGIEPAKSTLYVQSHVPAHAELAWVLSTVTGFGEAGRMTQFKDKSSRYGSDATSVGLFTYPVLMAADILLYQTDIVPVG
;
A
#
# COMPACT_ATOMS: atom_id res chain seq x y z
N MET A 1 -23.61 3.89 15.97
CA MET A 1 -22.18 3.73 16.32
C MET A 1 -21.39 3.76 15.03
N ASN A 2 -20.27 4.48 14.97
CA ASN A 2 -19.43 4.50 13.76
C ASN A 2 -18.84 3.10 13.53
N LYS A 3 -18.81 2.65 12.27
CA LYS A 3 -18.10 1.43 11.89
C LYS A 3 -16.60 1.61 12.19
N PRO A 4 -15.89 0.58 12.70
CA PRO A 4 -14.43 0.62 12.80
C PRO A 4 -13.79 0.84 11.43
N ARG A 5 -12.62 1.49 11.41
CA ARG A 5 -11.91 1.86 10.19
C ARG A 5 -10.90 0.81 9.80
N LEU A 6 -10.96 0.41 8.53
CA LEU A 6 -10.07 -0.58 7.94
C LEU A 6 -9.23 0.07 6.85
N TYR A 7 -7.93 -0.20 6.84
CA TYR A 7 -7.04 0.21 5.75
C TYR A 7 -6.35 -1.00 5.11
N SER A 8 -6.38 -1.07 3.79
CA SER A 8 -5.63 -2.06 3.02
C SER A 8 -5.02 -1.42 1.78
N GLY A 9 -3.73 -1.70 1.54
CA GLY A 9 -2.99 -1.24 0.38
C GLY A 9 -2.57 -2.41 -0.51
N MET A 10 -2.72 -2.28 -1.83
CA MET A 10 -2.24 -3.29 -2.77
C MET A 10 -1.33 -2.68 -3.83
N GLN A 11 -0.20 -3.33 -4.02
CA GLN A 11 0.82 -2.89 -4.94
C GLN A 11 0.38 -3.15 -6.39
N PRO A 12 0.61 -2.19 -7.32
CA PRO A 12 0.40 -2.40 -8.75
C PRO A 12 1.54 -3.23 -9.36
N SER A 13 1.74 -4.47 -8.88
CA SER A 13 2.94 -5.27 -9.18
C SER A 13 2.74 -6.37 -10.23
N ALA A 14 1.56 -6.99 -10.30
CA ALA A 14 1.33 -8.14 -11.18
C ALA A 14 0.43 -7.81 -12.38
N ASP A 15 0.67 -8.47 -13.52
CA ASP A 15 -0.20 -8.38 -14.69
C ASP A 15 -1.62 -8.88 -14.42
N SER A 16 -1.76 -9.84 -13.50
CA SER A 16 -3.02 -10.37 -13.02
C SER A 16 -2.98 -10.65 -11.52
N LEU A 17 -4.10 -10.43 -10.86
CA LEU A 17 -4.31 -10.86 -9.48
C LEU A 17 -4.30 -12.40 -9.45
N GLN A 18 -3.32 -13.00 -8.79
CA GLN A 18 -3.27 -14.47 -8.67
C GLN A 18 -4.48 -14.97 -7.87
N ILE A 19 -4.96 -16.17 -8.20
CA ILE A 19 -6.14 -16.78 -7.56
C ILE A 19 -6.02 -16.87 -6.03
N GLY A 20 -4.79 -17.05 -5.51
CA GLY A 20 -4.51 -17.03 -4.08
C GLY A 20 -4.84 -15.68 -3.42
N ASN A 21 -4.48 -14.56 -4.07
CA ASN A 21 -4.81 -13.22 -3.58
C ASN A 21 -6.32 -12.94 -3.67
N TYR A 22 -6.98 -13.47 -4.71
CA TYR A 22 -8.43 -13.34 -4.87
C TYR A 22 -9.18 -14.03 -3.72
N ILE A 23 -8.90 -15.31 -3.50
CA ILE A 23 -9.60 -16.14 -2.52
C ILE A 23 -9.18 -15.77 -1.09
N GLY A 24 -7.88 -15.58 -0.87
CA GLY A 24 -7.31 -15.39 0.46
C GLY A 24 -7.59 -14.01 1.07
N ALA A 25 -7.68 -12.98 0.23
CA ALA A 25 -7.83 -11.60 0.71
C ALA A 25 -9.08 -10.92 0.14
N LEU A 26 -9.23 -10.91 -1.19
CA LEU A 26 -10.24 -10.06 -1.83
C LEU A 26 -11.68 -10.49 -1.56
N MET A 27 -11.95 -11.79 -1.48
CA MET A 27 -13.27 -12.28 -1.05
C MET A 27 -13.63 -11.83 0.38
N GLN A 28 -12.65 -11.83 1.29
CA GLN A 28 -12.86 -11.35 2.65
C GLN A 28 -13.08 -9.83 2.67
N TRP A 29 -12.28 -9.09 1.90
CA TRP A 29 -12.39 -7.63 1.81
C TRP A 29 -13.74 -7.17 1.27
N ARG A 30 -14.33 -7.91 0.32
CA ARG A 30 -15.69 -7.66 -0.17
C ARG A 30 -16.69 -7.60 1.00
N ASP A 31 -16.66 -8.60 1.87
CA ASP A 31 -17.59 -8.74 2.99
C ASP A 31 -17.29 -7.73 4.13
N LEU A 32 -16.01 -7.35 4.30
CA LEU A 32 -15.61 -6.34 5.30
C LEU A 32 -16.17 -4.94 5.01
N GLN A 33 -16.53 -4.62 3.77
CA GLN A 33 -17.16 -3.32 3.44
C GLN A 33 -18.52 -3.12 4.16
N GLU A 34 -19.19 -4.21 4.51
CA GLU A 34 -20.47 -4.14 5.22
C GLU A 34 -20.29 -3.81 6.71
N SER A 35 -19.21 -4.28 7.32
CA SER A 35 -18.94 -4.13 8.75
C SER A 35 -17.96 -3.01 9.11
N TYR A 36 -17.15 -2.53 8.16
CA TYR A 36 -16.12 -1.52 8.37
C TYR A 36 -16.33 -0.28 7.50
N GLN A 37 -15.78 0.86 7.96
CA GLN A 37 -15.46 1.98 7.07
C GLN A 37 -14.12 1.67 6.41
N ALA A 38 -14.16 1.08 5.21
CA ALA A 38 -12.98 0.55 4.53
C ALA A 38 -12.32 1.56 3.58
N PHE A 39 -10.99 1.60 3.63
CA PHE A 39 -10.10 2.36 2.76
C PHE A 39 -9.19 1.38 2.00
N PHE A 40 -9.34 1.35 0.68
CA PHE A 40 -8.53 0.55 -0.23
C PHE A 40 -7.65 1.47 -1.07
N SER A 41 -6.34 1.27 -0.99
CA SER A 41 -5.36 2.12 -1.69
C SER A 41 -4.56 1.33 -2.70
N VAL A 42 -4.48 1.82 -3.94
CA VAL A 42 -3.49 1.37 -4.91
C VAL A 42 -2.19 2.11 -4.61
N VAL A 43 -1.22 1.39 -4.03
CA VAL A 43 0.01 1.99 -3.46
C VAL A 43 1.11 2.19 -4.51
N ASP A 44 0.88 3.15 -5.41
CA ASP A 44 1.79 3.46 -6.51
C ASP A 44 3.09 4.17 -6.07
N LEU A 45 3.09 4.93 -4.96
CA LEU A 45 4.32 5.51 -4.42
C LEU A 45 5.26 4.42 -3.88
N HIS A 46 4.71 3.37 -3.25
CA HIS A 46 5.51 2.21 -2.83
C HIS A 46 6.09 1.45 -4.02
N ALA A 47 5.40 1.42 -5.16
CA ALA A 47 5.92 0.78 -6.37
C ALA A 47 7.20 1.47 -6.87
N LEU A 48 7.31 2.80 -6.74
CA LEU A 48 8.48 3.58 -7.17
C LEU A 48 9.77 3.26 -6.39
N THR A 49 9.70 2.50 -5.30
CA THR A 49 10.89 2.05 -4.55
C THR A 49 11.73 1.01 -5.31
N GLN A 50 11.23 0.54 -6.46
CA GLN A 50 11.88 -0.39 -7.37
C GLN A 50 11.94 0.20 -8.79
N PRO A 51 12.80 -0.30 -9.69
CA PRO A 51 12.78 0.10 -11.09
C PRO A 51 11.43 -0.18 -11.74
N ASN A 52 10.87 0.80 -12.45
CA ASN A 52 9.59 0.66 -13.18
C ASN A 52 9.65 1.40 -14.51
N ASP A 53 8.97 0.88 -15.53
CA ASP A 53 8.62 1.67 -16.71
C ASP A 53 7.42 2.59 -16.40
N PRO A 54 7.49 3.91 -16.68
CA PRO A 54 6.41 4.85 -16.35
C PRO A 54 5.08 4.57 -17.05
N ALA A 55 5.10 4.06 -18.28
CA ALA A 55 3.88 3.73 -19.01
C ALA A 55 3.24 2.46 -18.45
N GLU A 56 4.06 1.46 -18.12
CA GLU A 56 3.65 0.22 -17.48
C GLU A 56 3.06 0.45 -16.10
N LEU A 57 3.72 1.24 -15.24
CA LEU A 57 3.21 1.56 -13.89
C LEU A 57 1.83 2.23 -13.97
N ARG A 58 1.66 3.20 -14.88
CA ARG A 58 0.37 3.86 -15.10
C ARG A 58 -0.72 2.88 -15.52
N ALA A 59 -0.39 1.94 -16.41
CA ALA A 59 -1.32 0.91 -16.86
C ALA A 59 -1.67 -0.07 -15.72
N LYS A 60 -0.67 -0.50 -14.94
CA LYS A 60 -0.85 -1.40 -13.78
C LYS A 60 -1.71 -0.76 -12.70
N THR A 61 -1.47 0.51 -12.33
CA THR A 61 -2.30 1.23 -11.35
C THR A 61 -3.79 1.22 -11.72
N ARG A 62 -4.11 1.52 -12.98
CA ARG A 62 -5.50 1.47 -13.47
C ARG A 62 -6.07 0.06 -13.47
N ARG A 63 -5.26 -0.93 -13.87
CA ARG A 63 -5.66 -2.35 -13.90
C ARG A 63 -5.95 -2.87 -12.48
N THR A 64 -5.11 -2.54 -11.51
CA THR A 64 -5.30 -2.92 -10.10
C THR A 64 -6.59 -2.32 -9.53
N ALA A 65 -6.87 -1.04 -9.80
CA ALA A 65 -8.14 -0.43 -9.40
C ALA A 65 -9.35 -1.14 -10.06
N ALA A 66 -9.26 -1.46 -11.35
CA ALA A 66 -10.32 -2.20 -12.04
C ALA A 66 -10.50 -3.62 -11.48
N GLN A 67 -9.42 -4.31 -11.10
CA GLN A 67 -9.46 -5.64 -10.47
C GLN A 67 -10.15 -5.59 -9.11
N TYR A 68 -9.89 -4.57 -8.29
CA TYR A 68 -10.61 -4.36 -7.03
C TYR A 68 -12.12 -4.27 -7.25
N ILE A 69 -12.54 -3.43 -8.20
CA ILE A 69 -13.95 -3.23 -8.53
C ILE A 69 -14.58 -4.52 -9.05
N ALA A 70 -13.92 -5.19 -9.99
CA ALA A 70 -14.40 -6.43 -10.59
C ALA A 70 -14.58 -7.57 -9.56
N ALA A 71 -13.81 -7.53 -8.48
CA ALA A 71 -13.86 -8.51 -7.40
C ALA A 71 -14.83 -8.16 -6.27
N GLY A 72 -15.59 -7.07 -6.40
CA GLY A 72 -16.66 -6.71 -5.47
C GLY A 72 -16.31 -5.61 -4.46
N ILE A 73 -15.19 -4.91 -4.61
CA ILE A 73 -15.00 -3.64 -3.90
C ILE A 73 -15.89 -2.59 -4.56
N GLU A 74 -16.86 -2.09 -3.81
CA GLU A 74 -17.85 -1.12 -4.28
C GLU A 74 -17.43 0.28 -3.83
N PRO A 75 -17.04 1.19 -4.75
CA PRO A 75 -16.64 2.55 -4.39
C PRO A 75 -17.75 3.40 -3.73
N ALA A 76 -19.00 2.95 -3.83
CA ALA A 76 -20.14 3.55 -3.13
C ALA A 76 -20.21 3.14 -1.64
N LYS A 77 -19.57 2.03 -1.25
CA LYS A 77 -19.55 1.50 0.12
C LYS A 77 -18.21 1.72 0.83
N SER A 78 -17.12 1.79 0.07
CA SER A 78 -15.76 1.96 0.57
C SER A 78 -15.00 3.05 -0.19
N THR A 79 -13.90 3.55 0.40
CA THR A 79 -13.03 4.53 -0.27
C THR A 79 -11.96 3.78 -1.04
N LEU A 80 -12.06 3.73 -2.37
CA LEU A 80 -11.02 3.20 -3.27
C LEU A 80 -10.29 4.35 -3.95
N TYR A 81 -8.96 4.42 -3.79
CA TYR A 81 -8.17 5.51 -4.35
C TYR A 81 -6.75 5.09 -4.73
N VAL A 82 -6.03 5.97 -5.44
CA VAL A 82 -4.61 5.82 -5.78
C VAL A 82 -3.80 6.66 -4.81
N GLN A 83 -2.77 6.07 -4.20
CA GLN A 83 -1.99 6.69 -3.13
C GLN A 83 -1.42 8.07 -3.53
N SER A 84 -0.80 8.17 -4.72
CA SER A 84 -0.23 9.43 -5.22
C SER A 84 -1.24 10.55 -5.45
N HIS A 85 -2.54 10.25 -5.52
CA HIS A 85 -3.59 11.26 -5.68
C HIS A 85 -3.95 11.97 -4.37
N VAL A 86 -3.42 11.50 -3.23
CA VAL A 86 -3.67 12.07 -1.91
C VAL A 86 -2.33 12.56 -1.33
N PRO A 87 -2.02 13.87 -1.41
CA PRO A 87 -0.69 14.39 -1.05
C PRO A 87 -0.35 14.19 0.43
N ALA A 88 -1.36 14.11 1.30
CA ALA A 88 -1.20 13.94 2.73
C ALA A 88 -0.42 12.67 3.13
N HIS A 89 -0.35 11.65 2.25
CA HIS A 89 0.50 10.47 2.47
C HIS A 89 1.99 10.84 2.51
N ALA A 90 2.46 11.60 1.52
CA ALA A 90 3.85 12.03 1.44
C ALA A 90 4.18 13.05 2.54
N GLU A 91 3.24 13.96 2.83
CA GLU A 91 3.39 14.96 3.89
C GLU A 91 3.51 14.31 5.28
N LEU A 92 2.65 13.34 5.59
CA LEU A 92 2.71 12.63 6.87
C LEU A 92 3.95 11.73 6.94
N ALA A 93 4.35 11.09 5.84
CA ALA A 93 5.58 10.30 5.80
C ALA A 93 6.82 11.14 6.11
N TRP A 94 6.86 12.41 5.64
CA TRP A 94 7.91 13.36 6.01
C TRP A 94 7.92 13.63 7.51
N VAL A 95 6.77 13.96 8.10
CA VAL A 95 6.65 14.21 9.55
C VAL A 95 7.09 12.98 10.35
N LEU A 96 6.62 11.79 10.00
CA LEU A 96 6.97 10.54 10.70
C LEU A 96 8.46 10.19 10.56
N SER A 97 9.10 10.59 9.45
CA SER A 97 10.53 10.40 9.26
C SER A 97 11.36 11.19 10.27
N THR A 98 10.86 12.32 10.79
CA THR A 98 11.57 13.14 11.80
C THR A 98 11.61 12.49 13.20
N VAL A 99 10.77 11.49 13.45
CA VAL A 99 10.68 10.76 14.72
C VAL A 99 11.08 9.29 14.61
N THR A 100 11.39 8.81 13.40
CA THR A 100 11.85 7.44 13.15
C THR A 100 13.37 7.37 13.22
N GLY A 101 13.92 6.52 14.09
CA GLY A 101 15.36 6.36 14.21
C GLY A 101 15.97 5.63 13.02
N PHE A 102 17.17 6.04 12.58
CA PHE A 102 17.90 5.39 11.49
C PHE A 102 18.08 3.88 11.72
N GLY A 103 18.39 3.48 12.96
CA GLY A 103 18.55 2.07 13.33
C GLY A 103 17.25 1.26 13.23
N GLU A 104 16.08 1.86 13.45
CA GLU A 104 14.79 1.19 13.33
C GLU A 104 14.49 0.85 11.87
N ALA A 105 14.64 1.84 10.99
CA ALA A 105 14.48 1.64 9.55
C ALA A 105 15.51 0.61 9.00
N GLY A 106 16.77 0.69 9.43
CA GLY A 106 17.83 -0.22 8.97
C GLY A 106 17.72 -1.66 9.47
N ARG A 107 16.90 -1.93 10.50
CA ARG A 107 16.69 -3.29 11.01
C ARG A 107 15.62 -4.08 10.25
N MET A 108 14.85 -3.44 9.37
CA MET A 108 13.78 -4.09 8.61
C MET A 108 14.34 -5.23 7.74
N THR A 109 13.80 -6.43 7.92
CA THR A 109 14.26 -7.64 7.20
C THR A 109 14.10 -7.47 5.69
N GLN A 110 12.97 -6.96 5.23
CA GLN A 110 12.71 -6.69 3.82
C GLN A 110 13.71 -5.69 3.20
N PHE A 111 14.17 -4.71 3.97
CA PHE A 111 15.24 -3.80 3.53
C PHE A 111 16.55 -4.58 3.38
N LYS A 112 16.96 -5.35 4.39
CA LYS A 112 18.19 -6.16 4.36
C LYS A 112 18.21 -7.18 3.23
N ASP A 113 17.10 -7.87 3.00
CA ASP A 113 16.98 -8.89 1.96
C ASP A 113 17.10 -8.26 0.57
N LYS A 114 16.44 -7.11 0.35
CA LYS A 114 16.53 -6.41 -0.93
C LYS A 114 17.89 -5.72 -1.11
N SER A 115 18.43 -5.10 -0.07
CA SER A 115 19.73 -4.42 -0.15
C SER A 115 20.88 -5.39 -0.38
N SER A 116 20.83 -6.59 0.21
CA SER A 116 21.82 -7.65 -0.05
C SER A 116 21.73 -8.19 -1.47
N ARG A 117 20.51 -8.28 -2.04
CA ARG A 117 20.30 -8.71 -3.42
C ARG A 117 20.78 -7.70 -4.46
N TYR A 118 20.56 -6.41 -4.23
CA TYR A 118 20.88 -5.35 -5.20
C TYR A 118 22.25 -4.69 -4.97
N GLY A 119 22.83 -4.85 -3.78
CA GLY A 119 24.04 -4.13 -3.37
C GLY A 119 23.73 -2.72 -2.84
N SER A 120 24.67 -2.13 -2.10
CA SER A 120 24.53 -0.79 -1.50
C SER A 120 24.22 0.28 -2.53
N ASP A 121 24.87 0.23 -3.68
CA ASP A 121 24.86 1.30 -4.67
C ASP A 121 23.54 1.37 -5.45
N ALA A 122 22.84 0.24 -5.56
CA ALA A 122 21.52 0.15 -6.18
C ALA A 122 20.37 0.24 -5.15
N THR A 123 20.68 0.33 -3.86
CA THR A 123 19.68 0.46 -2.79
C THR A 123 19.27 1.92 -2.64
N SER A 124 18.01 2.23 -2.95
CA SER A 124 17.49 3.60 -2.87
C SER A 124 17.10 3.99 -1.44
N VAL A 125 17.13 5.30 -1.15
CA VAL A 125 16.57 5.85 0.09
C VAL A 125 15.09 5.52 0.22
N GLY A 126 14.34 5.53 -0.90
CA GLY A 126 12.92 5.12 -0.91
C GLY A 126 12.72 3.70 -0.40
N LEU A 127 13.60 2.76 -0.77
CA LEU A 127 13.56 1.38 -0.27
C LEU A 127 13.90 1.29 1.22
N PHE A 128 14.69 2.22 1.76
CA PHE A 128 14.96 2.31 3.20
C PHE A 128 13.78 2.92 3.97
N THR A 129 13.12 3.94 3.40
CA THR A 129 12.08 4.73 4.08
C THR A 129 10.65 4.29 3.80
N TYR A 130 10.41 3.31 2.90
CA TYR A 130 9.04 2.85 2.61
C TYR A 130 8.25 2.40 3.85
N PRO A 131 8.84 1.82 4.92
CA PRO A 131 8.07 1.48 6.12
C PRO A 131 7.47 2.72 6.81
N VAL A 132 8.13 3.88 6.71
CA VAL A 132 7.62 5.15 7.23
C VAL A 132 6.45 5.65 6.40
N LEU A 133 6.53 5.50 5.07
CA LEU A 133 5.40 5.79 4.18
C LEU A 133 4.22 4.84 4.46
N MET A 134 4.47 3.56 4.70
CA MET A 134 3.44 2.60 5.08
C MET A 134 2.77 2.98 6.42
N ALA A 135 3.54 3.46 7.39
CA ALA A 135 2.98 3.96 8.64
C ALA A 135 2.11 5.21 8.40
N ALA A 136 2.53 6.13 7.54
CA ALA A 136 1.72 7.28 7.15
C ALA A 136 0.40 6.84 6.51
N ASP A 137 0.46 5.89 5.57
CA ASP A 137 -0.72 5.36 4.89
C ASP A 137 -1.79 4.85 5.85
N ILE A 138 -1.38 4.17 6.92
CA ILE A 138 -2.27 3.58 7.92
C ILE A 138 -2.79 4.66 8.89
N LEU A 139 -1.91 5.52 9.41
CA LEU A 139 -2.23 6.48 10.47
C LEU A 139 -3.10 7.65 9.99
N LEU A 140 -3.00 8.01 8.71
CA LEU A 140 -3.73 9.12 8.10
C LEU A 140 -5.26 8.96 8.26
N TYR A 141 -5.74 7.72 8.24
CA TYR A 141 -7.17 7.41 8.34
C TYR A 141 -7.64 7.09 9.76
N GLN A 142 -6.75 7.13 10.77
CA GLN A 142 -7.05 6.65 12.13
C GLN A 142 -7.57 5.21 12.10
N THR A 143 -6.79 4.35 11.45
CA THR A 143 -7.17 2.96 11.17
C THR A 143 -7.22 2.12 12.44
N ASP A 144 -8.29 1.34 12.61
CA ASP A 144 -8.44 0.37 13.71
C ASP A 144 -7.86 -1.01 13.34
N ILE A 145 -8.02 -1.43 12.08
CA ILE A 145 -7.59 -2.75 11.60
C ILE A 145 -6.87 -2.64 10.24
N VAL A 146 -5.75 -3.35 10.12
CA VAL A 146 -4.99 -3.50 8.87
C VAL A 146 -4.91 -4.99 8.53
N PRO A 147 -5.74 -5.52 7.62
CA PRO A 147 -5.61 -6.89 7.14
C PRO A 147 -4.34 -7.01 6.28
N VAL A 148 -3.30 -7.58 6.87
CA VAL A 148 -2.05 -7.93 6.18
C VAL A 148 -2.04 -9.42 5.82
N GLY A 149 -1.55 -9.72 4.62
CA GLY A 149 -1.26 -11.09 4.18
C GLY A 149 0.15 -11.53 4.55
#